data_AF-A0A7S0RWY5-F1
#
_entry.id   AF-A0A7S0RWY5-F1
#
_cell.length_a   1.000
_cell.length_b   1.000
_cell.length_c   1.000
_cell.angle_alpha   90.00
_cell.angle_beta   90.00
_cell.angle_gamma   90.00
#
_symmetry.space_group_name_H-M   'P 1'
#
loop_
_entity.id
_entity.type
_entity.pdbx_description
1 polymer ?
#
loop_
_entity_poly.entity_id
_entity_poly.type
_entity_poly.pdbx_seq_one_letter_code
_entity_poly.pdbx_strand_id
1 'polypeptide(L)'
;LVYVAPPDERTRCEIFKVKLRHTPLAGDVDIGQLAAASCGYTGADIGAVVREAGLAALTEDLAASQVAHRHFEVALATVRPSAPPQSSLLALYSRFGSQGTAAPGGAGSGSGSEPVVVGSAWPVFNPAGAPQGPVFSMGSVA
;
A
#
# COMPACT_ATOMS: atom_id res chain seq x y z
N LEU A 1 -14.63 -11.41 12.97
CA LEU A 1 -13.81 -10.77 11.90
C LEU A 1 -14.76 -10.06 10.96
N VAL A 2 -14.52 -8.77 10.68
CA VAL A 2 -15.33 -7.99 9.72
C VAL A 2 -14.46 -7.77 8.48
N TYR A 3 -14.93 -8.26 7.34
CA TYR A 3 -14.28 -8.04 6.04
C TYR A 3 -14.76 -6.70 5.46
N VAL A 4 -13.82 -5.87 5.01
CA VAL A 4 -14.11 -4.60 4.34
C VAL A 4 -13.70 -4.75 2.88
N ALA A 5 -14.69 -4.68 1.98
CA ALA A 5 -14.45 -4.75 0.55
C ALA A 5 -13.70 -3.49 0.05
N PRO A 6 -12.88 -3.60 -1.01
CA PRO A 6 -12.32 -2.44 -1.69
C PRO A 6 -13.41 -1.47 -2.18
N PRO A 7 -13.15 -0.16 -2.22
CA PRO A 7 -14.16 0.82 -2.61
C PRO A 7 -14.47 0.76 -4.13
N ASP A 8 -15.76 0.71 -4.45
CA ASP A 8 -16.27 0.87 -5.82
C ASP A 8 -16.03 2.30 -6.35
N GLU A 9 -16.16 2.50 -7.65
CA GLU A 9 -15.97 3.80 -8.31
C GLU A 9 -16.84 4.91 -7.69
N ARG A 10 -18.12 4.61 -7.40
CA ARG A 10 -19.02 5.55 -6.72
C ARG A 10 -18.49 5.93 -5.34
N THR A 11 -18.02 4.94 -4.58
CA THR A 11 -17.44 5.18 -3.25
C THR A 11 -16.17 6.00 -3.35
N ARG A 12 -15.31 5.76 -4.35
CA ARG A 12 -14.12 6.59 -4.61
C ARG A 12 -14.50 8.03 -4.94
N CYS A 13 -15.54 8.24 -5.76
CA CYS A 13 -16.06 9.58 -6.05
C CYS A 13 -16.50 10.31 -4.78
N GLU A 14 -17.24 9.64 -3.88
CA GLU A 14 -17.62 10.22 -2.59
C GLU A 14 -16.39 10.50 -1.70
N ILE A 15 -15.39 9.62 -1.68
CA ILE A 15 -14.14 9.86 -0.94
C ILE A 15 -13.43 11.10 -1.49
N PHE A 16 -13.32 11.25 -2.81
CA PHE A 16 -12.74 12.46 -3.42
C PHE A 16 -13.53 13.71 -3.03
N LYS A 17 -14.87 13.69 -3.08
CA LYS A 17 -15.69 14.83 -2.64
C LYS A 17 -15.41 15.22 -1.19
N VAL A 18 -15.29 14.24 -0.30
CA VAL A 18 -14.98 14.50 1.12
C VAL A 18 -13.57 15.06 1.28
N LYS A 19 -12.58 14.49 0.58
CA LYS A 19 -11.18 14.92 0.67
C LYS A 19 -10.94 16.29 0.06
N LEU A 20 -11.66 16.62 -1.01
CA LEU A 20 -11.54 17.89 -1.74
C LEU A 20 -12.47 18.99 -1.22
N ARG A 21 -13.32 18.72 -0.23
CA ARG A 21 -14.29 19.67 0.32
C ARG A 21 -13.69 21.00 0.78
N HIS A 22 -12.45 20.96 1.26
CA HIS A 22 -11.72 22.12 1.76
C HIS A 22 -10.54 22.51 0.86
N THR A 23 -10.45 21.90 -0.32
CA THR A 23 -9.38 22.18 -1.29
C THR A 23 -9.91 23.16 -2.33
N PRO A 24 -9.24 24.29 -2.57
CA PRO A 24 -9.61 25.18 -3.65
C PRO A 24 -9.29 24.50 -4.98
N LEU A 25 -10.33 24.11 -5.72
CA LEU A 25 -10.21 23.48 -7.04
C LEU A 25 -10.40 24.51 -8.14
N ALA A 26 -9.65 24.36 -9.22
CA ALA A 26 -9.93 25.09 -10.45
C ALA A 26 -11.11 24.43 -11.21
N GLY A 27 -11.75 25.20 -12.09
CA GLY A 27 -12.97 24.77 -12.80
C GLY A 27 -12.76 23.66 -13.84
N ASP A 28 -11.52 23.26 -14.10
CA ASP A 28 -11.12 22.17 -14.98
C ASP A 28 -11.10 20.80 -14.27
N VAL A 29 -11.28 20.75 -12.94
CA VAL A 29 -11.20 19.50 -12.17
C VAL A 29 -12.56 18.80 -12.13
N ASP A 30 -12.64 17.63 -12.77
CA ASP A 30 -13.80 16.73 -12.70
C ASP A 30 -13.54 15.54 -11.76
N ILE A 31 -14.27 15.51 -10.64
CA ILE A 31 -14.17 14.44 -9.63
C ILE A 31 -14.56 13.06 -10.20
N GLY A 32 -15.50 13.01 -11.14
CA GLY A 32 -15.90 11.76 -11.79
C GLY A 32 -14.76 11.16 -12.60
N GLN A 33 -14.02 11.99 -13.33
CA GLN A 33 -12.85 11.55 -14.09
C GLN A 33 -11.72 11.06 -13.18
N LEU A 34 -11.49 11.75 -12.06
CA LEU A 34 -10.51 11.31 -11.04
C LEU A 34 -10.89 9.95 -10.41
N ALA A 35 -12.19 9.72 -10.15
CA ALA A 35 -12.69 8.46 -9.61
C ALA A 35 -12.55 7.28 -10.59
N ALA A 36 -12.73 7.55 -11.89
CA ALA A 36 -12.53 6.58 -12.96
C ALA A 36 -11.04 6.23 -13.14
N ALA A 37 -10.14 7.22 -13.08
CA ALA A 37 -8.70 7.03 -13.20
C ALA A 37 -8.04 6.32 -12.00
N SER A 38 -8.69 6.32 -10.83
CA SER A 38 -8.15 5.77 -9.57
C SER A 38 -8.61 4.34 -9.28
N CYS A 39 -8.69 3.49 -10.32
CA CYS A 39 -9.08 2.09 -10.14
C CYS A 39 -8.10 1.34 -9.22
N GLY A 40 -8.63 0.64 -8.20
CA GLY A 40 -7.82 -0.08 -7.21
C GLY A 40 -7.28 0.77 -6.06
N TYR A 41 -7.59 2.06 -6.02
CA TYR A 41 -7.16 2.94 -4.94
C TYR A 41 -8.04 2.75 -3.70
N THR A 42 -7.41 2.80 -2.54
CA THR A 42 -8.10 2.87 -1.24
C THR A 42 -8.35 4.32 -0.82
N GLY A 43 -9.11 4.52 0.25
CA GLY A 43 -9.29 5.86 0.82
C GLY A 43 -7.99 6.51 1.32
N ALA A 44 -6.98 5.70 1.65
CA ALA A 44 -5.65 6.19 2.01
C ALA A 44 -4.89 6.69 0.76
N ASP A 45 -4.91 5.91 -0.33
CA ASP A 45 -4.26 6.27 -1.59
C ASP A 45 -4.89 7.54 -2.19
N ILE A 46 -6.22 7.65 -2.17
CA ILE A 46 -6.92 8.87 -2.61
C ILE A 46 -6.49 10.08 -1.77
N GLY A 47 -6.34 9.90 -0.44
CA GLY A 47 -5.80 10.94 0.43
C GLY A 47 -4.38 11.37 0.05
N ALA A 48 -3.53 10.41 -0.32
CA ALA A 48 -2.18 10.69 -0.80
C ALA A 48 -2.20 11.45 -2.13
N VAL A 49 -3.06 11.08 -3.08
CA VAL A 49 -3.23 11.79 -4.37
C VAL A 49 -3.61 13.25 -4.15
N VAL A 50 -4.59 13.53 -3.29
CA VAL A 50 -5.02 14.92 -3.00
C VAL A 50 -3.88 15.73 -2.39
N ARG A 51 -3.11 15.14 -1.47
CA ARG A 51 -1.96 15.79 -0.86
C ARG A 51 -0.87 16.08 -1.89
N GLU A 52 -0.54 15.11 -2.74
CA GLU A 52 0.48 15.24 -3.77
C GLU A 52 0.09 16.27 -4.82
N ALA A 53 -1.19 16.32 -5.22
CA ALA A 53 -1.70 17.33 -6.14
C ALA A 53 -1.58 18.75 -5.56
N GLY A 54 -1.83 18.92 -4.26
CA GLY A 54 -1.60 20.18 -3.57
C GLY A 54 -0.12 20.59 -3.54
N LEU A 55 0.79 19.63 -3.32
CA LEU A 55 2.23 19.89 -3.38
C LEU A 55 2.71 20.21 -4.78
N ALA A 56 2.19 19.53 -5.81
CA ALA A 56 2.48 19.82 -7.21
C ALA A 56 2.06 21.25 -7.58
N ALA A 57 0.89 21.70 -7.11
CA ALA A 57 0.43 23.08 -7.30
C ALA A 57 1.39 24.10 -6.67
N LEU A 58 1.81 23.87 -5.42
CA LEU A 58 2.76 24.75 -4.71
C LEU A 58 4.16 24.72 -5.31
N THR A 59 4.56 23.59 -5.90
CA THR A 59 5.86 23.45 -6.57
C THR A 59 5.88 24.19 -7.91
N GLU A 60 4.75 24.23 -8.61
CA GLU A 60 4.59 25.01 -9.84
C GLU A 60 4.55 26.51 -9.56
N ASP A 61 3.72 26.95 -8.60
CA ASP A 61 3.60 28.34 -8.19
C ASP A 61 3.30 28.46 -6.70
N LEU A 62 4.18 29.14 -5.96
CA LEU A 62 4.00 29.39 -4.51
C LEU A 62 2.81 30.29 -4.21
N ALA A 63 2.35 31.08 -5.19
CA ALA A 63 1.15 31.90 -5.09
C ALA A 63 -0.11 31.19 -5.64
N ALA A 64 -0.01 29.90 -6.00
CA ALA A 64 -1.15 29.12 -6.49
C ALA A 64 -2.28 29.11 -5.46
N SER A 65 -3.43 29.67 -5.86
CA SER A 65 -4.63 29.71 -5.02
C SER A 65 -5.55 28.50 -5.24
N GLN A 66 -5.34 27.73 -6.31
CA GLN A 66 -6.21 26.63 -6.73
C GLN A 66 -5.40 25.45 -7.28
N VAL A 67 -5.93 24.24 -7.10
CA VAL A 67 -5.40 23.00 -7.68
C VAL A 67 -6.14 22.69 -8.97
N ALA A 68 -5.40 22.65 -10.09
CA ALA A 68 -5.90 22.33 -11.42
C ALA A 68 -5.73 20.84 -11.78
N HIS A 69 -6.36 20.40 -12.87
CA HIS A 69 -6.37 19.01 -13.32
C HIS A 69 -4.95 18.46 -13.55
N ARG A 70 -4.08 19.27 -14.15
CA ARG A 70 -2.66 18.92 -14.40
C ARG A 70 -1.91 18.47 -13.13
N HIS A 71 -2.23 19.04 -11.97
CA HIS A 71 -1.58 18.66 -10.72
C HIS A 71 -2.05 17.28 -10.25
N PHE A 72 -3.31 16.93 -10.52
CA PHE A 72 -3.84 15.59 -10.25
C PHE A 72 -3.25 14.54 -11.20
N GLU A 73 -2.97 14.89 -12.45
CA GLU A 73 -2.28 13.98 -13.38
C GLU A 73 -0.88 13.60 -12.86
N VAL A 74 -0.13 14.60 -12.39
CA VAL A 74 1.19 14.36 -11.75
C VAL A 74 1.03 13.51 -10.49
N ALA A 75 0.06 13.84 -9.64
CA ALA A 75 -0.19 13.11 -8.40
C ALA A 75 -0.57 11.63 -8.65
N LEU A 76 -1.41 11.36 -9.64
CA LEU A 76 -1.83 10.01 -10.03
C LEU A 76 -0.68 9.19 -10.64
N ALA A 77 0.29 9.84 -11.28
CA ALA A 77 1.51 9.19 -11.76
C ALA A 77 2.48 8.83 -10.61
N THR A 78 2.52 9.66 -9.57
CA THR A 78 3.42 9.48 -8.41
C THR A 78 2.86 8.47 -7.40
N VAL A 79 1.58 8.56 -7.06
CA VAL A 79 0.96 7.71 -6.05
C VAL A 79 0.60 6.37 -6.67
N ARG A 80 1.15 5.28 -6.13
CA ARG A 80 0.78 3.93 -6.54
C ARG A 80 -0.32 3.37 -5.64
N PRO A 81 -1.28 2.59 -6.18
CA PRO A 81 -2.29 1.94 -5.36
C PRO A 81 -1.65 0.94 -4.40
N SER A 82 -1.98 1.06 -3.11
CA SER A 82 -1.40 0.21 -2.07
C SER A 82 -2.15 -1.10 -1.85
N ALA A 83 -3.40 -1.21 -2.30
CA ALA A 83 -4.20 -2.41 -2.09
C ALA A 83 -3.69 -3.57 -2.96
N PRO A 84 -3.32 -4.72 -2.36
CA PRO A 84 -3.05 -5.92 -3.14
C PRO A 84 -4.37 -6.38 -3.80
N PRO A 85 -4.28 -7.02 -4.99
CA PRO A 85 -5.47 -7.53 -5.66
C PRO A 85 -6.25 -8.47 -4.73
N GLN A 86 -7.57 -8.45 -4.83
CA GLN A 86 -8.48 -9.17 -3.93
C GLN A 86 -8.16 -10.68 -3.80
N SER A 87 -7.57 -11.27 -4.84
CA SER A 87 -7.05 -12.63 -4.86
C SER A 87 -5.93 -12.88 -3.84
N SER A 88 -5.02 -11.94 -3.65
CA SER A 88 -3.90 -12.04 -2.71
C SER A 88 -4.37 -11.97 -1.26
N LEU A 89 -5.41 -11.19 -0.99
CA LEU A 89 -6.01 -11.09 0.34
C LEU A 89 -6.75 -12.38 0.73
N LEU A 90 -7.50 -13.01 -0.19
CA LEU A 90 -8.11 -14.33 0.05
C LEU A 90 -7.06 -15.43 0.27
N ALA A 91 -5.94 -15.38 -0.46
CA ALA A 91 -4.83 -16.31 -0.25
C ALA A 91 -4.22 -16.17 1.16
N LEU A 92 -4.06 -14.94 1.66
CA LEU A 92 -3.63 -14.69 3.04
C LEU A 92 -4.63 -15.23 4.07
N TYR A 93 -5.94 -15.01 3.88
CA TYR A 93 -6.94 -15.55 4.79
C TYR A 93 -6.97 -17.08 4.81
N SER A 94 -6.79 -17.72 3.66
CA SER A 94 -6.73 -19.19 3.57
C SER A 94 -5.54 -19.76 4.35
N ARG A 95 -4.41 -19.04 4.36
CA ARG A 95 -3.22 -19.40 5.16
C ARG A 95 -3.42 -19.21 6.66
N PHE A 96 -4.19 -18.21 7.09
CA PHE A 96 -4.49 -18.01 8.52
C PHE A 96 -5.62 -18.92 9.03
N GLY A 97 -6.59 -19.27 8.18
CA GLY A 97 -7.69 -20.18 8.52
C GLY A 97 -7.23 -21.61 8.81
N SER A 98 -6.13 -22.07 8.18
CA SER A 98 -5.54 -23.39 8.43
C SER A 98 -4.62 -23.46 9.66
N GLN A 99 -4.28 -22.32 10.29
CA GLN A 99 -3.43 -22.25 11.49
C GLN A 99 -4.26 -22.09 12.79
N GLY A 100 -5.58 -22.21 12.69
CA GLY A 100 -6.53 -21.82 13.72
C GLY A 100 -7.26 -22.94 14.46
N THR A 101 -6.73 -24.16 14.56
CA THR A 101 -7.21 -25.15 15.56
C THR A 101 -6.08 -26.11 15.99
N ALA A 102 -5.16 -25.65 16.83
CA ALA A 102 -4.46 -26.54 17.75
C ALA A 102 -4.58 -25.93 19.15
N ALA A 103 -5.59 -26.39 19.89
CA ALA A 103 -5.74 -26.11 21.31
C ALA A 103 -4.49 -26.62 22.08
N PRO A 104 -4.07 -25.97 23.18
CA PRO A 104 -2.94 -26.43 23.97
C PRO A 104 -3.36 -27.64 24.82
N GLY A 105 -3.11 -28.85 24.30
CA GLY A 105 -3.24 -30.10 25.03
C GLY A 105 -1.98 -30.93 24.82
N GLY A 106 -1.20 -31.09 25.88
CA GLY A 106 0.10 -31.76 25.84
C GLY A 106 0.03 -33.26 25.63
N ALA A 107 1.13 -33.81 25.09
CA ALA A 107 1.77 -35.10 25.36
C ALA A 107 2.49 -35.60 24.10
N GLY A 108 3.80 -35.87 24.21
CA GLY A 108 4.53 -36.56 23.13
C GLY A 108 6.00 -36.20 23.06
N SER A 109 6.78 -36.79 23.95
CA SER A 109 8.24 -36.89 23.91
C SER A 109 8.78 -37.31 22.54
N GLY A 110 9.75 -36.57 22.02
CA GLY A 110 10.54 -36.96 20.84
C GLY A 110 11.87 -36.23 20.86
N SER A 111 12.89 -36.92 21.33
CA SER A 111 14.29 -36.49 21.31
C SER A 111 14.74 -36.12 19.90
N GLY A 112 15.29 -34.93 19.73
CA GLY A 112 15.89 -34.48 18.48
C GLY A 112 16.34 -33.04 18.63
N SER A 113 17.57 -32.87 19.09
CA SER A 113 18.24 -31.57 19.16
C SER A 113 18.46 -31.01 17.76
N GLU A 114 17.67 -30.03 17.36
CA GLU A 114 18.04 -29.09 16.31
C GLU A 114 17.84 -27.65 16.81
N PRO A 115 18.83 -26.76 16.64
CA PRO A 115 18.69 -25.37 17.07
C PRO A 115 17.75 -24.61 16.13
N VAL A 116 16.75 -23.96 16.70
CA VAL A 116 15.89 -22.99 15.99
C VAL A 116 16.72 -21.77 15.63
N VAL A 117 16.98 -21.59 14.33
CA VAL A 117 17.50 -20.34 13.78
C VAL A 117 16.34 -19.36 13.63
N VAL A 118 16.17 -18.45 14.60
CA VAL A 118 15.34 -17.24 14.43
C VAL A 118 16.21 -16.20 13.70
N GLY A 119 15.99 -16.06 12.40
CA GLY A 119 16.62 -15.03 11.59
C GLY A 119 15.79 -14.73 10.36
N SER A 120 15.07 -13.61 10.38
CA SER A 120 14.31 -13.13 9.22
C SER A 120 15.26 -12.77 8.08
N ALA A 121 15.34 -13.64 7.06
CA ALA A 121 16.07 -13.37 5.82
C ALA A 121 15.25 -12.41 4.95
N TRP A 122 15.52 -11.11 5.06
CA TRP A 122 15.01 -10.13 4.11
C TRP A 122 15.86 -10.18 2.83
N PRO A 123 15.26 -10.21 1.62
CA PRO A 123 16.03 -10.19 0.38
C PRO A 123 16.69 -8.82 0.19
N VAL A 124 18.01 -8.80 0.00
CA VAL A 124 18.76 -7.60 -0.38
C VAL A 124 18.74 -7.49 -1.91
N PHE A 125 18.21 -6.38 -2.42
CA PHE A 125 18.18 -6.06 -3.85
C PHE A 125 19.30 -5.08 -4.22
N ASN A 126 19.98 -5.32 -5.35
CA ASN A 126 20.94 -4.38 -5.94
C ASN A 126 20.17 -3.21 -6.62
N PRO A 127 20.79 -2.06 -6.98
CA PRO A 127 20.06 -0.94 -7.59
C PRO A 127 19.49 -1.25 -9.00
N ALA A 128 19.80 -2.44 -9.55
CA ALA A 128 19.22 -2.98 -10.78
C ALA A 128 18.01 -3.93 -10.54
N GLY A 129 17.57 -4.15 -9.29
CA GLY A 129 16.35 -4.92 -8.99
C GLY A 129 16.47 -6.45 -9.14
N ALA A 130 17.66 -7.01 -9.25
CA ALA A 130 17.87 -8.47 -9.24
C ALA A 130 18.08 -9.00 -7.80
N PRO A 131 17.47 -10.15 -7.43
CA PRO A 131 17.68 -10.75 -6.11
C PRO A 131 19.09 -11.33 -5.99
N GLN A 132 19.86 -10.87 -5.02
CA GLN A 132 21.15 -11.48 -4.69
C GLN A 132 20.96 -12.45 -3.51
N GLY A 133 21.57 -13.63 -3.62
CA GLY A 133 21.56 -14.65 -2.56
C GLY A 133 22.20 -14.15 -1.25
N PRO A 134 22.02 -14.88 -0.14
CA PRO A 134 22.50 -14.43 1.17
C PRO A 134 24.04 -14.37 1.21
N VAL A 135 24.57 -13.22 1.63
CA VAL A 135 26.02 -13.01 1.82
C VAL A 135 26.33 -13.25 3.30
N PHE A 136 27.03 -14.34 3.61
CA PHE A 136 27.54 -14.60 4.96
C PHE A 136 28.90 -13.94 5.13
N SER A 137 28.96 -12.88 5.94
CA SER A 137 30.21 -12.24 6.34
C SER A 137 30.78 -12.98 7.56
N MET A 138 31.80 -13.80 7.38
CA MET A 138 32.56 -14.41 8.48
C MET A 138 33.47 -13.35 9.12
N GLY A 139 33.08 -12.87 10.30
CA GLY A 139 33.97 -12.12 11.17
C GLY A 139 35.04 -13.04 11.77
N SER A 140 36.30 -12.69 11.59
CA SER A 140 37.45 -13.34 12.22
C SER A 140 37.41 -13.09 13.73
N VAL A 141 37.32 -14.15 14.53
CA VAL A 141 37.63 -14.08 15.96
C VAL A 141 39.14 -14.26 16.10
N ALA A 142 39.77 -13.30 16.79
CA ALA A 142 41.19 -13.31 17.12
C ALA A 142 41.56 -14.42 18.11
#